data_AF-D8TZG6-F1
#
_entry.id   AF-D8TZG6-F1
#
_cell.length_a   1.000
_cell.length_b   1.000
_cell.length_c   1.000
_cell.angle_alpha   90.00
_cell.angle_beta   90.00
_cell.angle_gamma   90.00
#
_symmetry.space_group_name_H-M   'P 1'
#
loop_
_entity.id
_entity.type
_entity.pdbx_description
1 polymer ?
#
loop_
_entity_poly.entity_id
_entity_poly.type
_entity_poly.pdbx_seq_one_letter_code
_entity_poly.pdbx_strand_id
1 'polypeptide(L)'
;MPFIAKATSHKAQATLLAAPVGCKLSSFSRGNEINGPKASRCLASAGDHAVPEQLLQSPAAVVGYVSKQPLLKRYLGITAENDEINGGSAESGSERKGEVNVQELSGGRINFVWGVSGPQGGFVLKYAAPFVRSIGPEFKLSQTRLGVEAEAMAAAHTACPQHVPKLLLYDATANVLVQELVSGPGGSRRVKLVDALTPCRSAGAGRGSRGGADGCHGAATTAASLPPLPPSLAADLASLLSAYMLRNSMYGLPYEQHAIMSERLRNGEVVAANAAVVFTDPWDATCDRNRVPPALTDEVAQLR
;
A
#
# COMPACT_ATOMS: atom_id res chain seq x y z
N MET A 1 -51.11 3.45 10.66
CA MET A 1 -50.71 4.21 9.46
C MET A 1 -49.20 4.03 9.25
N PRO A 2 -48.76 3.06 8.42
CA PRO A 2 -47.35 2.85 8.14
C PRO A 2 -46.91 3.71 6.95
N PHE A 3 -45.73 4.34 7.06
CA PHE A 3 -45.08 5.02 5.95
C PHE A 3 -44.12 4.03 5.25
N ILE A 4 -44.43 3.74 3.98
CA ILE A 4 -43.63 2.90 3.10
C ILE A 4 -42.46 3.73 2.56
N ALA A 5 -41.24 3.40 2.94
CA ALA A 5 -40.03 3.95 2.31
C ALA A 5 -39.72 3.17 1.02
N LYS A 6 -39.82 3.84 -0.13
CA LYS A 6 -39.34 3.33 -1.42
C LYS A 6 -37.82 3.33 -1.43
N ALA A 7 -37.21 2.15 -1.56
CA ALA A 7 -35.80 2.00 -1.89
C ALA A 7 -35.57 2.35 -3.37
N THR A 8 -34.84 3.43 -3.66
CA THR A 8 -34.31 3.71 -5.00
C THR A 8 -32.90 3.13 -5.13
N SER A 9 -32.78 2.14 -6.00
CA SER A 9 -31.53 1.54 -6.48
C SER A 9 -30.68 2.61 -7.17
N HIS A 10 -29.53 2.98 -6.58
CA HIS A 10 -28.53 3.78 -7.27
C HIS A 10 -27.55 2.85 -7.99
N LYS A 11 -27.71 2.76 -9.32
CA LYS A 11 -26.67 2.25 -10.23
C LYS A 11 -25.45 3.17 -10.15
N ALA A 12 -24.30 2.61 -9.83
CA ALA A 12 -23.02 3.30 -9.91
C ALA A 12 -22.72 3.66 -11.38
N GLN A 13 -22.72 4.95 -11.72
CA GLN A 13 -22.23 5.45 -13.00
C GLN A 13 -20.72 5.71 -12.89
N ALA A 14 -19.94 5.06 -13.75
CA ALA A 14 -18.51 5.29 -13.91
C ALA A 14 -18.26 6.72 -14.44
N THR A 15 -17.54 7.53 -13.67
CA THR A 15 -17.11 8.87 -14.08
C THR A 15 -15.66 8.81 -14.56
N LEU A 16 -15.42 9.26 -15.80
CA LEU A 16 -14.13 9.33 -16.47
C LEU A 16 -13.17 10.28 -15.73
N LEU A 17 -11.91 9.86 -15.52
CA LEU A 17 -10.81 10.74 -15.13
C LEU A 17 -10.38 11.57 -16.36
N ALA A 18 -10.61 12.88 -16.34
CA ALA A 18 -10.07 13.81 -17.34
C ALA A 18 -8.63 14.23 -16.95
N ALA A 19 -7.70 14.15 -17.90
CA ALA A 19 -6.34 14.66 -17.78
C ALA A 19 -6.30 16.21 -17.87
N PRO A 20 -5.29 16.90 -17.31
CA PRO A 20 -5.23 18.35 -17.32
C PRO A 20 -4.82 18.89 -18.69
N VAL A 21 -5.57 19.89 -19.17
CA VAL A 21 -5.30 20.62 -20.41
C VAL A 21 -4.13 21.58 -20.20
N GLY A 22 -3.11 21.42 -21.04
CA GLY A 22 -1.98 22.34 -21.15
C GLY A 22 -2.41 23.68 -21.75
N CYS A 23 -1.96 24.75 -21.11
CA CYS A 23 -2.11 26.13 -21.58
C CYS A 23 -1.23 26.38 -22.81
N LYS A 24 -1.82 26.83 -23.93
CA LYS A 24 -1.18 27.71 -24.93
C LYS A 24 -2.26 28.52 -25.67
N LEU A 25 -2.12 29.84 -25.66
CA LEU A 25 -2.89 30.79 -26.47
C LEU A 25 -2.52 30.67 -27.97
N SER A 26 -3.52 30.75 -28.85
CA SER A 26 -3.60 31.72 -29.97
C SER A 26 -4.80 31.46 -30.92
N SER A 27 -5.64 32.50 -31.11
CA SER A 27 -6.40 32.91 -32.31
C SER A 27 -7.14 31.91 -33.24
N PHE A 28 -8.48 32.10 -33.29
CA PHE A 28 -9.33 32.39 -34.47
C PHE A 28 -9.66 31.32 -35.57
N SER A 29 -10.98 31.23 -35.82
CA SER A 29 -11.74 30.82 -37.03
C SER A 29 -12.14 29.35 -37.27
N ARG A 30 -13.26 29.23 -37.99
CA ARG A 30 -14.24 28.14 -38.08
C ARG A 30 -13.85 27.02 -39.05
N GLY A 31 -14.30 25.80 -38.71
CA GLY A 31 -14.77 24.76 -39.63
C GLY A 31 -13.71 23.89 -40.31
N ASN A 32 -13.59 22.62 -39.90
CA ASN A 32 -13.85 21.44 -40.75
C ASN A 32 -13.68 20.14 -39.94
N GLU A 33 -14.45 19.11 -40.30
CA GLU A 33 -14.31 17.74 -39.81
C GLU A 33 -12.92 17.17 -40.12
N ILE A 34 -12.21 16.67 -39.10
CA ILE A 34 -11.10 15.73 -39.28
C ILE A 34 -10.89 14.89 -38.01
N ASN A 35 -10.75 13.58 -38.22
CA ASN A 35 -10.59 12.50 -37.25
C ASN A 35 -9.66 12.82 -36.07
N GLY A 36 -10.18 12.73 -34.85
CA GLY A 36 -9.40 12.76 -33.61
C GLY A 36 -8.65 11.45 -33.34
N PRO A 37 -7.52 11.48 -32.60
CA PRO A 37 -6.68 10.31 -32.36
C PRO A 37 -7.36 9.31 -31.42
N LYS A 38 -7.25 8.02 -31.76
CA LYS A 38 -7.70 6.89 -30.94
C LYS A 38 -6.92 6.88 -29.62
N ALA A 39 -7.51 7.45 -28.57
CA ALA A 39 -7.04 7.25 -27.20
C ALA A 39 -7.13 5.75 -26.86
N SER A 40 -6.00 5.19 -26.40
CA SER A 40 -5.84 3.80 -25.99
C SER A 40 -6.86 3.42 -24.92
N ARG A 41 -7.86 2.65 -25.35
CA ARG A 41 -8.92 2.07 -24.54
C ARG A 41 -8.36 0.86 -23.77
N CYS A 42 -7.91 1.06 -22.55
CA CYS A 42 -7.69 -0.02 -21.58
C CYS A 42 -8.45 0.28 -20.28
N LEU A 43 -9.77 0.24 -20.36
CA LEU A 43 -10.66 -0.01 -19.22
C LEU A 43 -11.42 -1.27 -19.58
N ALA A 44 -10.91 -2.42 -19.14
CA ALA A 44 -11.69 -3.65 -19.17
C ALA A 44 -12.69 -3.57 -18.01
N SER A 45 -13.98 -3.51 -18.33
CA SER A 45 -15.04 -3.76 -17.35
C SER A 45 -14.98 -5.23 -16.95
N ALA A 46 -14.58 -5.51 -15.71
CA ALA A 46 -14.69 -6.85 -15.12
C ALA A 46 -16.17 -7.18 -14.91
N GLY A 47 -16.61 -8.34 -15.38
CA GLY A 47 -18.00 -8.79 -15.33
C GLY A 47 -18.51 -9.05 -13.91
N ASP A 48 -19.84 -9.03 -13.77
CA ASP A 48 -20.61 -9.34 -12.56
C ASP A 48 -20.41 -10.82 -12.15
N HIS A 49 -19.34 -11.10 -11.41
CA HIS A 49 -19.20 -12.34 -10.68
C HIS A 49 -19.01 -12.02 -9.20
N ALA A 50 -19.97 -12.44 -8.37
CA ALA A 50 -19.85 -12.40 -6.92
C ALA A 50 -18.56 -13.15 -6.52
N VAL A 51 -17.62 -12.41 -5.95
CA VAL A 51 -16.29 -12.90 -5.60
C VAL A 51 -16.39 -13.66 -4.26
N PRO A 52 -15.94 -14.92 -4.17
CA PRO A 52 -15.92 -15.66 -2.91
C PRO A 52 -15.14 -14.91 -1.83
N GLU A 53 -15.66 -14.89 -0.60
CA GLU A 53 -15.25 -14.07 0.56
C GLU A 53 -13.80 -14.31 1.06
N GLN A 54 -13.03 -15.21 0.43
CA GLN A 54 -11.67 -15.61 0.81
C GLN A 54 -10.64 -15.53 -0.33
N LEU A 55 -10.83 -14.61 -1.29
CA LEU A 55 -10.15 -14.73 -2.60
C LEU A 55 -8.61 -14.73 -2.55
N LEU A 56 -7.93 -14.05 -1.63
CA LEU A 56 -6.48 -13.79 -1.75
C LEU A 56 -5.72 -13.83 -0.41
N GLN A 57 -6.00 -14.85 0.40
CA GLN A 57 -5.34 -15.08 1.69
C GLN A 57 -4.25 -16.18 1.64
N SER A 58 -3.98 -16.75 0.45
CA SER A 58 -2.93 -17.76 0.25
C SER A 58 -2.19 -17.54 -1.08
N PRO A 59 -0.92 -18.00 -1.21
CA PRO A 59 -0.17 -17.91 -2.45
C PRO A 59 -0.90 -18.51 -3.66
N ALA A 60 -1.51 -19.69 -3.48
CA ALA A 60 -2.25 -20.37 -4.55
C ALA A 60 -3.45 -19.55 -5.05
N ALA A 61 -4.17 -18.89 -4.13
CA ALA A 61 -5.30 -18.06 -4.50
C ALA A 61 -4.85 -16.80 -5.26
N VAL A 62 -3.71 -16.21 -4.88
CA VAL A 62 -3.07 -15.10 -5.60
C VAL A 62 -2.64 -15.51 -7.00
N VAL A 63 -1.99 -16.67 -7.14
CA VAL A 63 -1.67 -17.26 -8.46
C VAL A 63 -2.92 -17.41 -9.33
N GLY A 64 -4.00 -17.97 -8.76
CA GLY A 64 -5.28 -18.16 -9.46
C GLY A 64 -5.98 -16.85 -9.86
N TYR A 65 -5.74 -15.75 -9.13
CA TYR A 65 -6.20 -14.42 -9.53
C TYR A 65 -5.33 -13.84 -10.65
N VAL A 66 -4.00 -13.87 -10.49
CA VAL A 66 -3.05 -13.34 -11.48
C VAL A 66 -3.19 -14.03 -12.84
N SER A 67 -3.44 -15.35 -12.85
CA SER A 67 -3.61 -16.13 -14.09
C SER A 67 -4.80 -15.65 -14.95
N LYS A 68 -5.82 -15.09 -14.30
CA LYS A 68 -7.03 -14.56 -14.94
C LYS A 68 -6.90 -13.10 -15.39
N GLN A 69 -5.80 -12.43 -15.07
CA GLN A 69 -5.58 -11.01 -15.34
C GLN A 69 -4.56 -10.81 -16.49
N PRO A 70 -5.00 -10.53 -17.73
CA PRO A 70 -4.10 -10.43 -18.89
C PRO A 70 -3.01 -9.37 -18.74
N LEU A 71 -3.32 -8.25 -18.09
CA LEU A 71 -2.36 -7.17 -17.84
C LEU A 71 -1.24 -7.62 -16.89
N LEU A 72 -1.58 -8.36 -15.82
CA LEU A 72 -0.59 -8.83 -14.86
C LEU A 72 0.27 -9.96 -15.44
N LYS A 73 -0.32 -10.87 -16.23
CA LYS A 73 0.44 -11.89 -16.97
C LYS A 73 1.48 -11.26 -17.89
N ARG A 74 1.07 -10.24 -18.66
CA ARG A 74 1.99 -9.49 -19.52
C ARG A 74 3.09 -8.80 -18.72
N TYR A 75 2.76 -8.20 -17.58
CA TYR A 75 3.74 -7.55 -16.70
C TYR A 75 4.79 -8.53 -16.16
N LEU A 76 4.40 -9.77 -15.88
CA LEU A 76 5.31 -10.83 -15.43
C LEU A 76 6.07 -11.50 -16.59
N GLY A 77 5.69 -11.25 -17.85
CA GLY A 77 6.28 -11.90 -19.02
C GLY A 77 5.79 -13.33 -19.27
N ILE A 78 4.58 -13.66 -18.81
CA ILE A 78 3.95 -14.97 -19.03
C ILE A 78 3.29 -14.96 -20.41
N THR A 79 3.73 -15.84 -21.31
CA THR A 79 3.18 -16.05 -22.66
C THR A 79 2.32 -17.30 -22.71
N ALA A 80 1.42 -17.40 -23.71
CA ALA A 80 0.54 -18.56 -23.90
C ALA A 80 1.27 -19.91 -24.06
N GLU A 81 2.56 -19.88 -24.43
CA GLU A 81 3.43 -21.06 -24.52
C GLU A 81 3.97 -21.53 -23.16
N ASN A 82 3.78 -20.74 -22.09
CA ASN A 82 4.21 -20.99 -20.71
C ASN A 82 3.04 -20.85 -19.71
N ASP A 83 1.80 -21.15 -20.12
CA ASP A 83 0.58 -20.89 -19.33
C ASP A 83 0.45 -21.75 -18.05
N GLU A 84 1.36 -22.70 -17.80
CA GLU A 84 1.43 -23.43 -16.53
C GLU A 84 2.04 -22.58 -15.42
N ILE A 85 1.21 -21.78 -14.76
CA ILE A 85 1.59 -21.10 -13.53
C ILE A 85 1.59 -22.11 -12.38
N ASN A 86 2.74 -22.77 -12.18
CA ASN A 86 2.96 -23.61 -11.01
C ASN A 86 3.29 -22.73 -9.79
N GLY A 87 2.48 -22.82 -8.74
CA GLY A 87 2.68 -22.08 -7.49
C GLY A 87 3.78 -22.71 -6.65
N GLY A 88 5.04 -22.40 -6.95
CA GLY A 88 6.18 -22.78 -6.13
C GLY A 88 6.18 -22.03 -4.79
N SER A 89 6.08 -22.75 -3.68
CA SER A 89 6.50 -22.23 -2.37
C SER A 89 8.02 -22.29 -2.31
N ALA A 90 8.69 -21.20 -1.96
CA ALA A 90 10.14 -21.11 -1.99
C ALA A 90 10.81 -22.01 -0.94
N GLU A 91 11.01 -23.29 -1.28
CA GLU A 91 12.02 -24.16 -0.68
C GLU A 91 12.91 -24.71 -1.80
N SER A 92 14.19 -24.29 -1.79
CA SER A 92 15.31 -24.82 -2.58
C SER A 92 15.40 -24.45 -4.08
N GLY A 93 16.08 -23.33 -4.37
CA GLY A 93 17.33 -23.34 -5.16
C GLY A 93 17.37 -23.84 -6.62
N SER A 94 16.30 -23.77 -7.41
CA SER A 94 16.39 -24.04 -8.86
C SER A 94 15.49 -23.09 -9.65
N GLU A 95 16.09 -22.12 -10.35
CA GLU A 95 15.38 -21.19 -11.25
C GLU A 95 14.80 -21.94 -12.45
N ARG A 96 13.52 -22.29 -12.41
CA ARG A 96 12.78 -22.79 -13.58
C ARG A 96 12.25 -21.60 -14.39
N LYS A 97 12.60 -21.54 -15.67
CA LYS A 97 12.04 -20.55 -16.62
C LYS A 97 10.52 -20.73 -16.72
N GLY A 98 9.76 -19.69 -16.38
CA GLY A 98 8.30 -19.63 -16.52
C GLY A 98 7.49 -19.60 -15.20
N GLU A 99 8.14 -19.77 -14.05
CA GLU A 99 7.44 -19.90 -12.77
C GLU A 99 7.07 -18.52 -12.17
N VAL A 100 5.81 -18.37 -11.71
CA VAL A 100 5.38 -17.20 -10.93
C VAL A 100 5.60 -17.51 -9.46
N ASN A 101 6.46 -16.74 -8.81
CA ASN A 101 6.68 -16.85 -7.39
C ASN A 101 5.82 -15.82 -6.63
N VAL A 102 5.09 -16.29 -5.62
CA VAL A 102 4.24 -15.48 -4.76
C VAL A 102 4.67 -15.65 -3.32
N GLN A 103 5.02 -14.54 -2.67
CA GLN A 103 5.41 -14.51 -1.27
C GLN A 103 4.60 -13.47 -0.51
N GLU A 104 4.10 -13.82 0.68
CA GLU A 104 3.51 -12.82 1.57
C GLU A 104 4.60 -11.85 2.08
N LEU A 105 4.37 -10.55 1.92
CA LEU A 105 5.24 -9.52 2.46
C LEU A 105 4.80 -9.20 3.89
N SER A 106 5.66 -9.54 4.85
CA SER A 106 5.39 -9.32 6.28
C SER A 106 5.41 -7.83 6.65
N GLY A 107 4.55 -7.43 7.58
CA GLY A 107 4.51 -6.07 8.16
C GLY A 107 3.20 -5.30 7.98
N GLY A 108 2.28 -5.75 7.12
CA GLY A 108 0.95 -5.15 6.96
C GLY A 108 -0.01 -5.52 8.10
N ARG A 109 -0.62 -4.52 8.76
CA ARG A 109 -1.64 -4.74 9.80
C ARG A 109 -3.05 -4.95 9.25
N ILE A 110 -3.43 -4.21 8.21
CA ILE A 110 -4.83 -4.13 7.77
C ILE A 110 -5.10 -5.01 6.55
N ASN A 111 -4.19 -5.05 5.58
CA ASN A 111 -4.36 -5.74 4.30
C ASN A 111 -3.39 -6.93 4.19
N PHE A 112 -3.75 -7.92 3.38
CA PHE A 112 -2.82 -8.94 2.90
C PHE A 112 -1.97 -8.33 1.79
N VAL A 113 -0.65 -8.54 1.84
CA VAL A 113 0.30 -7.95 0.89
C VAL A 113 1.19 -9.04 0.35
N TRP A 114 1.28 -9.12 -0.98
CA TRP A 114 1.98 -10.18 -1.68
C TRP A 114 3.01 -9.57 -2.63
N GLY A 115 4.24 -10.08 -2.59
CA GLY A 115 5.23 -9.88 -3.64
C GLY A 115 5.00 -10.96 -4.69
N VAL A 116 4.79 -10.54 -5.94
CA VAL A 116 4.59 -11.46 -7.07
C VAL A 116 5.71 -11.19 -8.07
N SER A 117 6.40 -12.24 -8.50
CA SER A 117 7.53 -12.16 -9.42
C SER A 117 7.44 -13.21 -10.51
N GLY A 118 7.98 -12.90 -11.67
CA GLY A 118 8.03 -13.76 -12.84
C GLY A 118 9.18 -13.36 -13.77
N PRO A 119 9.27 -13.96 -14.97
CA PRO A 119 10.43 -13.81 -15.86
C PRO A 119 10.83 -12.37 -16.24
N GLN A 120 9.88 -11.43 -16.32
CA GLN A 120 10.15 -10.03 -16.72
C GLN A 120 10.18 -9.03 -15.56
N GLY A 121 9.94 -9.48 -14.32
CA GLY A 121 9.93 -8.61 -13.15
C GLY A 121 8.87 -8.98 -12.12
N GLY A 122 8.47 -8.01 -11.30
CA GLY A 122 7.51 -8.26 -10.23
C GLY A 122 6.76 -7.01 -9.79
N PHE A 123 5.71 -7.24 -9.02
CA PHE A 123 4.83 -6.21 -8.45
C PHE A 123 4.43 -6.55 -7.03
N VAL A 124 3.83 -5.57 -6.34
CA VAL A 124 3.16 -5.79 -5.06
C VAL A 124 1.66 -5.83 -5.27
N LEU A 125 1.01 -6.90 -4.82
CA LEU A 125 -0.44 -7.03 -4.78
C LEU A 125 -0.93 -6.85 -3.34
N LYS A 126 -1.89 -5.95 -3.14
CA LYS A 126 -2.59 -5.76 -1.87
C LYS A 126 -4.02 -6.23 -2.01
N TYR A 127 -4.48 -6.99 -1.04
CA TYR A 127 -5.87 -7.45 -0.92
C TYR A 127 -6.46 -6.94 0.40
N ALA A 128 -7.60 -6.28 0.31
CA ALA A 128 -8.38 -5.85 1.47
C ALA A 128 -9.45 -6.89 1.79
N ALA A 129 -9.29 -7.62 2.89
CA ALA A 129 -10.37 -8.43 3.45
C ALA A 129 -11.44 -7.52 4.12
N PRO A 130 -12.69 -8.00 4.35
CA PRO A 130 -13.75 -7.24 5.02
C PRO A 130 -13.52 -7.08 6.54
N PHE A 131 -12.26 -7.11 6.98
CA PHE A 131 -11.80 -7.00 8.34
C PHE A 131 -10.32 -6.56 8.40
N VAL A 132 -9.83 -6.22 9.59
CA VAL A 132 -8.41 -5.92 9.84
C VAL A 132 -7.60 -7.20 9.98
N ARG A 133 -6.67 -7.46 9.04
CA ARG A 133 -5.85 -8.69 8.98
C ARG A 133 -5.20 -9.08 10.31
N SER A 134 -4.61 -8.13 11.05
CA SER A 134 -3.86 -8.43 12.27
C SER A 134 -4.74 -8.75 13.49
N ILE A 135 -6.04 -8.55 13.39
CA ILE A 135 -7.00 -8.83 14.46
C ILE A 135 -7.79 -10.08 14.05
N GLY A 136 -8.54 -10.00 12.96
CA GLY A 136 -9.33 -11.10 12.44
C GLY A 136 -10.73 -10.67 12.02
N PRO A 137 -11.58 -11.62 11.59
CA PRO A 137 -12.94 -11.37 11.09
C PRO A 137 -13.88 -10.63 12.05
N GLU A 138 -13.57 -10.59 13.34
CA GLU A 138 -14.29 -9.89 14.41
C GLU A 138 -14.15 -8.37 14.32
N PHE A 139 -13.06 -7.86 13.75
CA PHE A 139 -12.85 -6.42 13.57
C PHE A 139 -13.14 -6.03 12.12
N LYS A 140 -14.43 -5.76 11.84
CA LYS A 140 -14.90 -5.38 10.50
C LYS A 140 -14.29 -4.05 10.05
N LEU A 141 -13.92 -4.01 8.77
CA LEU A 141 -13.47 -2.80 8.12
C LEU A 141 -13.79 -2.89 6.63
N SER A 142 -14.42 -1.85 6.10
CA SER A 142 -14.86 -1.79 4.71
C SER A 142 -13.70 -1.95 3.74
N GLN A 143 -13.91 -2.78 2.70
CA GLN A 143 -12.92 -3.03 1.66
C GLN A 143 -12.75 -1.83 0.71
N THR A 144 -13.74 -0.92 0.68
CA THR A 144 -13.71 0.34 -0.09
C THR A 144 -12.50 1.21 0.23
N ARG A 145 -11.89 1.04 1.42
CA ARG A 145 -10.62 1.68 1.81
C ARG A 145 -9.51 1.49 0.78
N LEU A 146 -9.51 0.38 0.05
CA LEU A 146 -8.48 0.10 -0.95
C LEU A 146 -8.69 0.90 -2.24
N GLY A 147 -9.94 1.28 -2.55
CA GLY A 147 -10.24 2.23 -3.62
C GLY A 147 -9.77 3.64 -3.30
N VAL A 148 -9.96 4.07 -2.05
CA VAL A 148 -9.40 5.34 -1.55
C VAL A 148 -7.87 5.30 -1.62
N GLU A 149 -7.23 4.18 -1.23
CA GLU A 149 -5.78 4.00 -1.35
C GLU A 149 -5.30 4.07 -2.80
N ALA A 150 -6.01 3.42 -3.74
CA ALA A 150 -5.67 3.45 -5.16
C ALA A 150 -5.73 4.87 -5.73
N GLU A 151 -6.80 5.63 -5.43
CA GLU A 151 -6.98 6.99 -5.91
C GLU A 151 -5.94 7.95 -5.30
N ALA A 152 -5.71 7.88 -3.99
CA ALA A 152 -4.69 8.67 -3.31
C ALA A 152 -3.27 8.36 -3.82
N MET A 153 -2.95 7.07 -4.04
CA MET A 153 -1.66 6.64 -4.59
C MET A 153 -1.46 7.16 -6.02
N ALA A 154 -2.49 7.07 -6.87
CA ALA A 154 -2.42 7.62 -8.23
C ALA A 154 -2.20 9.14 -8.23
N ALA A 155 -2.91 9.88 -7.36
CA ALA A 155 -2.71 11.32 -7.21
C ALA A 155 -1.29 11.64 -6.69
N ALA A 156 -0.80 10.89 -5.71
CA ALA A 156 0.53 11.05 -5.14
C ALA A 156 1.64 10.73 -6.17
N HIS A 157 1.51 9.66 -6.94
CA HIS A 157 2.43 9.33 -8.03
C HIS A 157 2.42 10.38 -9.14
N THR A 158 1.25 10.92 -9.48
CA THR A 158 1.17 12.01 -10.47
C THR A 158 1.89 13.26 -9.96
N ALA A 159 1.85 13.55 -8.65
CA ALA A 159 2.52 14.69 -8.05
C ALA A 159 4.03 14.48 -7.85
N CYS A 160 4.45 13.26 -7.52
CA CYS A 160 5.82 12.94 -7.15
C CYS A 160 6.20 11.50 -7.58
N PRO A 161 6.34 11.24 -8.88
CA PRO A 161 6.53 9.89 -9.41
C PRO A 161 7.84 9.24 -8.95
N GLN A 162 8.84 10.03 -8.55
CA GLN A 162 10.12 9.55 -8.04
C GLN A 162 10.05 8.97 -6.62
N HIS A 163 9.00 9.25 -5.85
CA HIS A 163 8.89 8.83 -4.44
C HIS A 163 7.64 7.99 -4.13
N VAL A 164 6.76 7.78 -5.12
CA VAL A 164 5.54 6.99 -4.96
C VAL A 164 5.53 5.93 -6.07
N PRO A 165 5.33 4.64 -5.75
CA PRO A 165 5.21 3.62 -6.78
C PRO A 165 4.00 3.86 -7.69
N LYS A 166 4.12 3.47 -8.96
CA LYS A 166 2.99 3.56 -9.88
C LYS A 166 1.92 2.53 -9.52
N LEU A 167 0.66 2.96 -9.59
CA LEU A 167 -0.50 2.08 -9.58
C LEU A 167 -0.59 1.35 -10.94
N LEU A 168 -0.54 0.02 -10.92
CA LEU A 168 -0.61 -0.82 -12.11
C LEU A 168 -2.03 -1.31 -12.40
N LEU A 169 -2.77 -1.65 -11.34
CA LEU A 169 -4.14 -2.13 -11.42
C LEU A 169 -4.89 -1.78 -10.13
N TYR A 170 -6.14 -1.37 -10.26
CA TYR A 170 -7.11 -1.42 -9.17
C TYR A 170 -8.34 -2.20 -9.66
N ASP A 171 -8.70 -3.24 -8.92
CA ASP A 171 -9.83 -4.11 -9.19
C ASP A 171 -10.80 -4.01 -8.01
N ALA A 172 -11.83 -3.18 -8.18
CA ALA A 172 -12.83 -2.92 -7.16
C ALA A 172 -13.67 -4.18 -6.83
N THR A 173 -13.89 -5.05 -7.82
CA THR A 173 -14.68 -6.27 -7.66
C THR A 173 -13.94 -7.28 -6.78
N ALA A 174 -12.64 -7.45 -6.99
CA ALA A 174 -11.81 -8.33 -6.17
C ALA A 174 -11.25 -7.68 -4.90
N ASN A 175 -11.43 -6.35 -4.73
CA ASN A 175 -10.78 -5.55 -3.68
C ASN A 175 -9.26 -5.70 -3.70
N VAL A 176 -8.68 -5.53 -4.89
CA VAL A 176 -7.25 -5.67 -5.15
C VAL A 176 -6.64 -4.37 -5.67
N LEU A 177 -5.45 -4.05 -5.16
CA LEU A 177 -4.59 -2.99 -5.65
C LEU A 177 -3.24 -3.58 -6.01
N VAL A 178 -2.74 -3.33 -7.22
CA VAL A 178 -1.42 -3.73 -7.67
C VAL A 178 -0.57 -2.50 -7.96
N GLN A 179 0.64 -2.47 -7.43
CA GLN A 179 1.61 -1.38 -7.62
C GLN A 179 2.97 -1.93 -8.03
N GLU A 180 3.84 -1.06 -8.54
CA GLU A 180 5.24 -1.38 -8.81
C GLU A 180 5.95 -1.95 -7.57
N LEU A 181 6.83 -2.92 -7.80
CA LEU A 181 7.69 -3.43 -6.75
C LEU A 181 8.84 -2.44 -6.48
N VAL A 182 8.82 -1.81 -5.31
CA VAL A 182 9.92 -0.96 -4.85
C VAL A 182 11.00 -1.83 -4.20
N SER A 183 12.11 -2.00 -4.93
CA SER A 183 13.34 -2.60 -4.43
C SER A 183 14.34 -1.51 -4.07
N GLY A 184 15.09 -1.69 -2.98
CA GLY A 184 16.15 -0.75 -2.61
C GLY A 184 17.27 -0.73 -3.67
N PRO A 185 18.02 0.37 -3.82
CA PRO A 185 19.19 0.40 -4.69
C PRO A 185 20.13 -0.78 -4.39
N GLY A 186 20.50 -1.56 -5.41
CA GLY A 186 21.43 -2.69 -5.27
C GLY A 186 20.97 -3.82 -4.36
N GLY A 187 19.67 -4.01 -4.12
CA GLY A 187 19.17 -5.05 -3.22
C GLY A 187 19.37 -4.72 -1.73
N SER A 188 19.63 -3.45 -1.40
CA SER A 188 19.83 -2.99 -0.02
C SER A 188 18.67 -3.40 0.89
N ARG A 189 19.02 -3.96 2.06
CA ARG A 189 18.06 -4.37 3.09
C ARG A 189 17.22 -3.16 3.52
N ARG A 190 15.90 -3.32 3.56
CA ARG A 190 15.01 -2.32 4.18
C ARG A 190 15.39 -2.19 5.65
N VAL A 191 15.73 -0.99 6.08
CA VAL A 191 16.00 -0.67 7.48
C VAL A 191 14.84 0.16 8.00
N LYS A 192 14.26 -0.24 9.12
CA LYS A 192 13.23 0.59 9.73
C LYS A 192 13.90 1.85 10.26
N LEU A 193 13.24 2.99 10.11
CA LEU A 193 13.73 4.26 10.62
C LEU A 193 14.12 4.16 12.10
N VAL A 194 13.33 3.44 12.91
CA VAL A 194 13.63 3.19 14.33
C VAL A 194 14.94 2.43 14.54
N ASP A 195 15.26 1.49 13.66
CA ASP A 195 16.50 0.72 13.74
C ASP A 195 17.68 1.66 13.43
N ALA A 196 17.58 2.49 12.39
CA ALA A 196 18.61 3.45 12.01
C ALA A 196 18.78 4.63 12.99
N LEU A 197 17.74 4.96 13.76
CA LEU A 197 17.75 6.02 14.77
C LEU A 197 18.17 5.52 16.17
N THR A 198 18.21 4.22 16.40
CA THR A 198 18.64 3.67 17.70
C THR A 198 20.14 3.94 17.83
N PRO A 199 20.59 4.72 18.84
CA PRO A 199 22.01 4.89 19.07
C PRO A 199 22.65 3.52 19.27
N CYS A 200 23.83 3.29 18.69
CA CYS A 200 24.72 2.24 19.18
C CYS A 200 24.87 2.50 20.68
N ARG A 201 24.13 1.76 21.52
CA ARG A 201 24.45 1.68 22.93
C ARG A 201 25.84 1.07 22.96
N SER A 202 26.85 1.92 23.09
CA SER A 202 28.20 1.50 23.45
C SER A 202 28.05 0.49 24.56
N ALA A 203 28.55 -0.73 24.33
CA ALA A 203 28.62 -1.76 25.34
C ALA A 203 29.20 -1.11 26.61
N GLY A 204 28.32 -0.90 27.59
CA GLY A 204 28.66 -0.19 28.80
C GLY A 204 29.81 -0.93 29.48
N ALA A 205 30.86 -0.18 29.79
CA ALA A 205 32.04 -0.61 30.50
C ALA A 205 31.67 -1.52 31.69
N GLY A 206 32.01 -2.80 31.57
CA GLY A 206 32.07 -3.70 32.72
C GLY A 206 33.10 -3.15 33.70
N ARG A 207 32.64 -2.71 34.87
CA ARG A 207 33.52 -2.54 36.02
C ARG A 207 34.19 -3.88 36.28
N GLY A 208 35.51 -3.88 36.31
CA GLY A 208 36.31 -5.07 36.48
C GLY A 208 35.96 -5.83 37.76
N SER A 209 35.77 -7.13 37.62
CA SER A 209 36.13 -8.09 38.64
C SER A 209 36.98 -9.16 37.97
N ARG A 210 38.18 -9.37 38.52
CA ARG A 210 39.15 -10.36 38.07
C ARG A 210 38.65 -11.76 38.43
N GLY A 211 38.76 -12.73 37.52
CA GLY A 211 38.76 -14.14 37.88
C GLY A 211 38.45 -15.11 36.75
N GLY A 212 39.40 -15.99 36.45
CA GLY A 212 39.14 -17.34 35.94
C GLY A 212 39.05 -17.51 34.43
N ALA A 213 40.08 -18.12 33.85
CA ALA A 213 40.05 -18.67 32.50
C ALA A 213 39.10 -19.88 32.41
N ASP A 214 38.31 -19.95 31.34
CA ASP A 214 38.12 -21.17 30.55
C ASP A 214 37.33 -20.86 29.26
N GLY A 215 37.83 -21.41 28.16
CA GLY A 215 37.48 -21.02 26.80
C GLY A 215 36.12 -21.53 26.32
N CYS A 216 35.40 -20.66 25.62
CA CYS A 216 34.33 -21.04 24.70
C CYS A 216 34.48 -20.19 23.43
N HIS A 217 34.73 -20.85 22.29
CA HIS A 217 34.70 -20.24 20.96
C HIS A 217 33.24 -19.94 20.58
N GLY A 218 32.68 -18.86 21.12
CA GLY A 218 31.44 -18.26 20.64
C GLY A 218 31.78 -17.16 19.66
N ALA A 219 31.41 -17.32 18.39
CA ALA A 219 31.57 -16.30 17.36
C ALA A 219 30.95 -14.98 17.87
N ALA A 220 31.83 -14.01 18.16
CA ALA A 220 31.44 -12.63 18.38
C ALA A 220 30.80 -12.14 17.08
N THR A 221 29.48 -12.23 17.00
CA THR A 221 28.71 -11.58 15.95
C THR A 221 28.92 -10.10 16.20
N THR A 222 29.82 -9.49 15.44
CA THR A 222 30.01 -8.04 15.43
C THR A 222 28.62 -7.43 15.26
N ALA A 223 28.23 -6.56 16.19
CA ALA A 223 27.01 -5.78 16.08
C ALA A 223 27.14 -4.95 14.80
N ALA A 224 26.62 -5.47 13.69
CA ALA A 224 26.69 -4.81 12.39
C ALA A 224 25.99 -3.47 12.57
N SER A 225 26.76 -2.38 12.50
CA SER A 225 26.24 -1.02 12.51
C SER A 225 25.18 -0.95 11.42
N LEU A 226 23.95 -0.66 11.81
CA LEU A 226 22.86 -0.48 10.86
C LEU A 226 23.25 0.65 9.89
N PRO A 227 22.89 0.54 8.61
CA PRO A 227 23.26 1.54 7.63
C PRO A 227 22.67 2.91 8.04
N PRO A 228 23.42 4.00 7.83
CA PRO A 228 22.95 5.33 8.13
C PRO A 228 21.72 5.67 7.29
N LEU A 229 20.91 6.61 7.79
CA LEU A 229 19.80 7.14 7.01
C LEU A 229 20.31 7.79 5.72
N PRO A 230 19.55 7.70 4.62
CA PRO A 230 19.90 8.38 3.38
C PRO A 230 20.04 9.89 3.63
N PRO A 231 21.12 10.55 3.17
CA PRO A 231 21.32 11.97 3.39
C PRO A 231 20.23 12.83 2.72
N SER A 232 19.57 12.30 1.68
CA SER A 232 18.46 12.96 0.98
C SER A 232 17.11 12.82 1.66
N LEU A 233 16.97 11.99 2.71
CA LEU A 233 15.67 11.61 3.27
C LEU A 233 14.76 12.82 3.58
N ALA A 234 15.30 13.85 4.21
CA ALA A 234 14.54 15.05 4.55
C ALA A 234 14.08 15.82 3.29
N ALA A 235 14.96 15.96 2.29
CA ALA A 235 14.65 16.63 1.04
C ALA A 235 13.62 15.84 0.20
N ASP A 236 13.74 14.52 0.17
CA ASP A 236 12.83 13.62 -0.54
C ASP A 236 11.42 13.65 0.10
N LEU A 237 11.35 13.59 1.44
CA LEU A 237 10.08 13.74 2.16
C LEU A 237 9.45 15.11 1.98
N ALA A 238 10.25 16.19 2.04
CA ALA A 238 9.76 17.55 1.79
C ALA A 238 9.20 17.69 0.37
N SER A 239 9.88 17.11 -0.62
CA SER A 239 9.43 17.10 -2.02
C SER A 239 8.12 16.35 -2.18
N LEU A 240 8.00 15.16 -1.59
CA LEU A 240 6.77 14.35 -1.62
C LEU A 240 5.59 15.09 -0.97
N LEU A 241 5.76 15.57 0.26
CA LEU A 241 4.69 16.21 1.02
C LEU A 241 4.24 17.51 0.35
N SER A 242 5.18 18.38 -0.02
CA SER A 242 4.84 19.67 -0.65
C SER A 242 4.15 19.48 -2.00
N ALA A 243 4.68 18.62 -2.87
CA ALA A 243 4.10 18.37 -4.19
C ALA A 243 2.69 17.78 -4.09
N TYR A 244 2.48 16.80 -3.21
CA TYR A 244 1.17 16.20 -3.04
C TYR A 244 0.17 17.14 -2.38
N MET A 245 0.53 17.78 -1.26
CA MET A 245 -0.39 18.63 -0.50
C MET A 245 -0.77 19.89 -1.26
N LEU A 246 0.19 20.60 -1.87
CA LEU A 246 -0.10 21.83 -2.60
C LEU A 246 -0.99 21.55 -3.80
N ARG A 247 -0.65 20.52 -4.59
CA ARG A 247 -1.37 20.19 -5.82
C ARG A 247 -2.80 19.73 -5.56
N ASN A 248 -3.07 19.06 -4.44
CA ASN A 248 -4.42 18.59 -4.11
C ASN A 248 -5.16 19.48 -3.11
N SER A 249 -4.63 20.68 -2.83
CA SER A 249 -5.30 21.70 -2.03
C SER A 249 -6.19 22.61 -2.88
N MET A 250 -6.97 23.47 -2.24
CA MET A 250 -7.72 24.55 -2.93
C MET A 250 -6.82 25.58 -3.63
N TYR A 251 -5.50 25.57 -3.40
CA TYR A 251 -4.55 26.38 -4.17
C TYR A 251 -4.09 25.69 -5.45
N GLY A 252 -4.12 24.35 -5.48
CA GLY A 252 -3.68 23.54 -6.62
C GLY A 252 -4.81 23.08 -7.54
N LEU A 253 -6.05 23.06 -7.04
CA LEU A 253 -7.24 22.65 -7.78
C LEU A 253 -8.33 23.72 -7.76
N PRO A 254 -9.10 23.87 -8.86
CA PRO A 254 -10.38 24.57 -8.81
C PRO A 254 -11.28 23.98 -7.72
N TYR A 255 -12.06 24.85 -7.06
CA TYR A 255 -12.92 24.46 -5.95
C TYR A 255 -13.82 23.25 -6.26
N GLU A 256 -14.46 23.22 -7.42
CA GLU A 256 -15.34 22.11 -7.83
C GLU A 256 -14.58 20.78 -7.90
N GLN A 257 -13.36 20.77 -8.45
CA GLN A 257 -12.53 19.57 -8.52
C GLN A 257 -12.08 19.12 -7.14
N HIS A 258 -11.68 20.07 -6.28
CA HIS A 258 -11.33 19.78 -4.90
C HIS A 258 -12.51 19.18 -4.12
N ALA A 259 -13.72 19.71 -4.31
CA ALA A 259 -14.94 19.21 -3.67
C ALA A 259 -15.29 17.78 -4.12
N ILE A 260 -15.21 17.50 -5.43
CA ILE A 260 -15.42 16.16 -6.00
C ILE A 260 -14.40 15.17 -5.43
N MET A 261 -13.12 15.56 -5.41
CA MET A 261 -12.04 14.72 -4.87
C MET A 261 -12.24 14.45 -3.37
N SER A 262 -12.65 15.46 -2.60
CA SER A 262 -12.95 15.31 -1.17
C SER A 262 -14.07 14.32 -0.91
N GLU A 263 -15.11 14.31 -1.75
CA GLU A 263 -16.20 13.33 -1.63
C GLU A 263 -15.73 11.91 -1.99
N ARG A 264 -14.97 11.76 -3.08
CA ARG A 264 -14.47 10.46 -3.55
C ARG A 264 -13.50 9.80 -2.57
N LEU A 265 -12.66 10.61 -1.91
CA LEU A 265 -11.67 10.13 -0.95
C LEU A 265 -12.21 10.06 0.49
N ARG A 266 -13.52 10.24 0.68
CA ARG A 266 -14.16 10.05 1.98
C ARG A 266 -13.87 8.64 2.50
N ASN A 267 -13.26 8.55 3.66
CA ASN A 267 -12.85 7.28 4.27
C ASN A 267 -13.24 7.21 5.75
N GLY A 268 -14.54 7.33 6.02
CA GLY A 268 -15.08 7.56 7.37
C GLY A 268 -14.67 6.50 8.40
N GLU A 269 -14.69 5.22 8.04
CA GLU A 269 -14.32 4.14 8.98
C GLU A 269 -12.84 4.19 9.38
N VAL A 270 -11.93 4.39 8.41
CA VAL A 270 -10.49 4.49 8.69
C VAL A 270 -10.18 5.77 9.48
N VAL A 271 -10.83 6.89 9.14
CA VAL A 271 -10.69 8.14 9.88
C VAL A 271 -11.18 7.99 11.32
N ALA A 272 -12.34 7.36 11.54
CA ALA A 272 -12.87 7.11 12.88
C ALA A 272 -11.97 6.17 13.69
N ALA A 273 -11.47 5.09 13.09
CA ALA A 273 -10.54 4.17 13.73
C ALA A 273 -9.24 4.88 14.13
N ASN A 274 -8.67 5.71 13.24
CA ASN A 274 -7.49 6.52 13.55
C ASN A 274 -7.77 7.53 14.66
N ALA A 275 -8.92 8.20 14.61
CA ALA A 275 -9.28 9.19 15.62
C ALA A 275 -9.40 8.55 17.02
N ALA A 276 -9.98 7.36 17.11
CA ALA A 276 -10.05 6.61 18.36
C ALA A 276 -8.64 6.32 18.90
N VAL A 277 -7.77 5.68 18.12
CA VAL A 277 -6.46 5.23 18.63
C VAL A 277 -5.44 6.36 18.86
N VAL A 278 -5.59 7.51 18.19
CA VAL A 278 -4.66 8.64 18.30
C VAL A 278 -5.16 9.70 19.30
N PHE A 279 -6.44 10.05 19.25
CA PHE A 279 -6.97 11.21 19.97
C PHE A 279 -7.87 10.87 21.15
N THR A 280 -8.37 9.63 21.26
CA THR A 280 -9.35 9.26 22.29
C THR A 280 -8.81 8.21 23.25
N ASP A 281 -8.54 7.01 22.75
CA ASP A 281 -8.16 5.83 23.55
C ASP A 281 -6.97 6.13 24.49
N PRO A 282 -5.89 6.83 24.07
CA PRO A 282 -4.76 7.09 24.96
C PRO A 282 -5.13 7.86 26.24
N TRP A 283 -6.23 8.62 26.23
CA TRP A 283 -6.69 9.45 27.34
C TRP A 283 -7.79 8.79 28.19
N ASP A 284 -8.36 7.69 27.73
CA ASP A 284 -9.34 6.91 28.49
C ASP A 284 -8.64 5.82 29.31
N ALA A 285 -8.58 6.03 30.64
CA ALA A 285 -7.98 5.09 31.57
C ALA A 285 -8.70 3.73 31.63
N THR A 286 -9.96 3.67 31.21
CA THR A 286 -10.77 2.45 31.20
C THR A 286 -10.69 1.67 29.89
N CYS A 287 -10.06 2.25 28.85
CA CYS A 287 -9.94 1.62 27.54
C CYS A 287 -9.00 0.40 27.60
N ASP A 288 -9.58 -0.78 27.38
CA ASP A 288 -8.92 -2.09 27.42
C ASP A 288 -7.94 -2.34 26.27
N ARG A 289 -8.03 -1.56 25.18
CA ARG A 289 -7.12 -1.58 24.03
C ARG A 289 -5.76 -0.98 24.35
N ASN A 290 -5.68 -0.12 25.38
CA ASN A 290 -4.43 0.47 25.79
C ASN A 290 -3.46 -0.61 26.30
N ARG A 291 -2.20 -0.48 25.90
CA ARG A 291 -1.10 -1.34 26.34
C ARG A 291 0.05 -0.45 26.79
N VAL A 292 0.12 -0.21 28.09
CA VAL A 292 1.17 0.60 28.73
C VAL A 292 2.17 -0.35 29.37
N PRO A 293 3.48 -0.24 29.08
CA PRO A 293 4.51 -1.00 29.78
C PRO A 293 4.43 -0.75 31.30
N PRO A 294 4.54 -1.79 32.16
CA PRO A 294 4.37 -1.61 33.61
C PRO A 294 5.22 -0.49 34.22
N ALA A 295 6.44 -0.32 33.72
CA ALA A 295 7.37 0.72 34.16
C ALA A 295 6.89 2.17 33.93
N LEU A 296 5.92 2.38 33.02
CA LEU A 296 5.38 3.70 32.67
C LEU A 296 3.97 3.93 33.23
N THR A 297 3.45 3.02 34.06
CA THR A 297 2.04 3.04 34.52
C THR A 297 1.71 4.32 35.26
N ASP A 298 2.55 4.69 36.25
CA ASP A 298 2.32 5.87 37.09
C ASP A 298 2.44 7.17 36.30
N GLU A 299 3.41 7.23 35.38
CA GLU A 299 3.66 8.39 34.53
C GLU A 299 2.51 8.62 33.55
N VAL A 300 1.98 7.56 32.94
CA VAL A 300 0.81 7.65 32.06
C VAL A 300 -0.44 8.00 32.86
N ALA A 301 -0.60 7.46 34.08
CA ALA A 301 -1.73 7.81 34.94
C ALA A 301 -1.73 9.29 35.34
N GLN A 302 -0.57 9.94 35.47
CA GLN A 302 -0.46 11.38 35.74
C GLN A 302 -0.81 12.27 34.54
N LEU A 303 -0.73 11.74 33.31
CA LEU A 303 -1.03 12.48 32.09
C LEU A 303 -2.52 12.42 31.70
N ARG A 304 -3.29 11.51 32.28
CA ARG A 304 -4.72 11.27 32.02
C ARG A 304 -5.59 11.99 33.04
#